data_AF-A0A3D1BS38-F1
#
_entry.id   AF-A0A3D1BS38-F1
#
_cell.length_a   1.000
_cell.length_b   1.000
_cell.length_c   1.000
_cell.angle_alpha   90.00
_cell.angle_beta   90.00
_cell.angle_gamma   90.00
#
_symmetry.space_group_name_H-M   'P 1'
#
loop_
_entity.id
_entity.type
_entity.pdbx_description
1 polymer ?
#
loop_
_entity_poly.entity_id
_entity_poly.type
_entity_poly.pdbx_seq_one_letter_code
_entity_poly.pdbx_strand_id
1 'polypeptide(L)'
;MFQKSKIIRYINRLIFFAGLLALSLNAGSQIVYNKNLPDAGKIIFSDSILEEISFDSSNIDSLRNIFYTVPGASTFAVKCDVDYNPQNSGVIVENKSGERIWYLKIRSENAKSLNIIFRNYRLLKGEEVFVYDKNIQSVKGPFTWMNNKSWGSLAVMPVAGEEVIIEYHMKAPVDTRRLEIGQVAHDFIGINRESLSKDIYYGSSQPCNVDINCDSGENWQVKKNSVVRIIAGGTELGSGFMVNNTRQENIPFVITANHVIRTPEDALNSIYVFRYESPYCEGPDGLTEYSLTGAEMMAEDVNTDFTLVRLDDFPPVIYKPYLAGWDVRGVTPARTVTIHHPSGDVKKIST
;
A
#
# COMPACT_ATOMS: atom_id res chain seq x y z
N MET A 1 -50.05 23.73 -6.61
CA MET A 1 -48.81 24.14 -5.90
C MET A 1 -47.97 22.96 -5.34
N PHE A 2 -48.37 21.69 -5.53
CA PHE A 2 -47.68 20.51 -4.97
C PHE A 2 -46.76 19.74 -5.94
N GLN A 3 -46.71 20.10 -7.23
CA GLN A 3 -45.95 19.35 -8.23
C GLN A 3 -44.58 19.95 -8.56
N LYS A 4 -44.39 21.27 -8.36
CA LYS A 4 -43.09 21.95 -8.60
C LYS A 4 -42.01 21.63 -7.54
N SER A 5 -42.39 21.28 -6.30
CA SER A 5 -41.41 21.00 -5.23
C SER A 5 -40.76 19.61 -5.30
N LYS A 6 -41.42 18.64 -5.95
CA LYS A 6 -40.86 17.29 -6.15
C LYS A 6 -39.79 17.26 -7.25
N ILE A 7 -39.92 18.09 -8.29
CA ILE A 7 -38.96 18.18 -9.40
C ILE A 7 -37.65 18.84 -8.94
N ILE A 8 -37.73 19.89 -8.10
CA ILE A 8 -36.54 20.56 -7.54
C ILE A 8 -35.76 19.63 -6.60
N ARG A 9 -36.44 18.77 -5.83
CA ARG A 9 -35.79 17.75 -4.98
C ARG A 9 -35.11 16.63 -5.78
N TYR A 10 -35.63 16.28 -6.96
CA TYR A 10 -34.99 15.30 -7.85
C TYR A 10 -33.76 15.86 -8.58
N ILE A 11 -33.84 17.12 -9.03
CA ILE A 11 -32.71 17.80 -9.69
C ILE A 11 -31.56 18.03 -8.70
N ASN A 12 -31.85 18.42 -7.45
CA ASN A 12 -30.81 18.56 -6.41
C ASN A 12 -30.19 17.22 -6.01
N ARG A 13 -30.91 16.08 -6.07
CA ARG A 13 -30.33 14.75 -5.84
C ARG A 13 -29.46 14.28 -7.01
N LEU A 14 -29.81 14.61 -8.25
CA LEU A 14 -28.96 14.30 -9.42
C LEU A 14 -27.67 15.13 -9.43
N ILE A 15 -27.73 16.41 -9.03
CA ILE A 15 -26.53 17.27 -8.96
C ILE A 15 -25.61 16.83 -7.80
N PHE A 16 -26.16 16.36 -6.67
CA PHE A 16 -25.36 15.79 -5.58
C PHE A 16 -24.72 14.44 -5.96
N PHE A 17 -25.42 13.59 -6.73
CA PHE A 17 -24.86 12.33 -7.24
C PHE A 17 -23.80 12.55 -8.34
N ALA A 18 -23.97 13.56 -9.19
CA ALA A 18 -22.97 13.94 -10.19
C ALA A 18 -21.71 14.55 -9.53
N GLY A 19 -21.87 15.30 -8.42
CA GLY A 19 -20.75 15.78 -7.60
C GLY A 19 -19.98 14.65 -6.90
N LEU A 20 -20.69 13.61 -6.43
CA LEU A 20 -20.08 12.42 -5.82
C LEU A 20 -19.35 11.52 -6.82
N LEU A 21 -19.80 11.46 -8.09
CA LEU A 21 -19.07 10.74 -9.15
C LEU A 21 -17.81 11.50 -9.60
N ALA A 22 -17.81 12.83 -9.53
CA ALA A 22 -16.63 13.65 -9.86
C ALA A 22 -15.57 13.65 -8.74
N LEU A 23 -15.95 13.32 -7.49
CA LEU A 23 -15.04 13.22 -6.35
C LEU A 23 -14.39 11.84 -6.19
N SER A 24 -14.85 10.80 -6.91
CA SER A 24 -14.25 9.45 -6.85
C SER A 24 -13.11 9.19 -7.84
N LEU A 25 -12.71 10.17 -8.65
CA LEU A 25 -11.65 10.02 -9.66
C LEU A 25 -10.31 10.68 -9.27
N ASN A 26 -10.25 11.38 -8.12
CA ASN A 26 -9.06 12.14 -7.71
C ASN A 26 -8.31 11.55 -6.51
N ALA A 27 -8.68 10.34 -6.05
CA ALA A 27 -7.83 9.66 -5.07
C ALA A 27 -6.54 9.23 -5.77
N GLY A 28 -5.37 9.54 -5.18
CA GLY A 28 -4.04 9.10 -5.62
C GLY A 28 -3.82 7.58 -5.47
N SER A 29 -4.83 6.81 -5.86
CA SER A 29 -4.87 5.37 -5.89
C SER A 29 -3.73 4.80 -6.73
N GLN A 30 -3.15 3.68 -6.31
CA GLN A 30 -2.15 2.95 -7.10
C GLN A 30 -2.79 2.08 -8.20
N ILE A 31 -3.81 2.59 -8.90
CA ILE A 31 -4.49 1.86 -9.98
C ILE A 31 -3.58 1.76 -11.21
N VAL A 32 -3.45 0.55 -11.74
CA VAL A 32 -2.77 0.25 -13.01
C VAL A 32 -3.64 0.72 -14.18
N TYR A 33 -3.24 1.80 -14.84
CA TYR A 33 -3.82 2.18 -16.12
C TYR A 33 -3.12 1.42 -17.26
N ASN A 34 -3.85 0.50 -17.89
CA ASN A 34 -3.38 -0.39 -18.95
C ASN A 34 -3.11 0.33 -20.31
N LYS A 35 -2.67 1.59 -20.30
CA LYS A 35 -2.47 2.40 -21.53
C LYS A 35 -1.02 2.76 -21.83
N ASN A 36 -0.10 2.67 -20.88
CA ASN A 36 1.34 2.94 -21.05
C ASN A 36 2.13 1.87 -20.28
N LEU A 37 2.37 0.71 -20.88
CA LEU A 37 3.30 -0.26 -20.27
C LEU A 37 4.71 0.33 -20.29
N PRO A 38 5.52 0.10 -19.24
CA PRO A 38 6.94 0.45 -19.23
C PRO A 38 7.64 -0.05 -20.50
N ASP A 39 8.50 0.79 -21.09
CA ASP A 39 9.13 0.51 -22.39
C ASP A 39 10.64 0.76 -22.40
N ALA A 40 11.22 1.33 -21.33
CA ALA A 40 12.67 1.57 -21.32
C ALA A 40 13.48 0.28 -21.28
N GLY A 41 12.94 -0.83 -20.77
CA GLY A 41 13.51 -2.17 -20.94
C GLY A 41 13.60 -2.63 -22.41
N LYS A 42 12.82 -2.05 -23.34
CA LYS A 42 12.99 -2.27 -24.79
C LYS A 42 13.98 -1.30 -25.43
N ILE A 43 14.28 -0.19 -24.76
CA ILE A 43 15.22 0.85 -25.19
C ILE A 43 16.65 0.49 -24.75
N ILE A 44 16.79 -0.17 -23.60
CA ILE A 44 18.04 -0.64 -23.03
C ILE A 44 18.13 -2.16 -23.21
N PHE A 45 18.95 -2.60 -24.17
CA PHE A 45 19.17 -4.02 -24.44
C PHE A 45 20.00 -4.76 -23.37
N SER A 46 20.46 -4.07 -22.32
CA SER A 46 21.32 -4.68 -21.30
C SER A 46 20.50 -5.11 -20.08
N ASP A 47 20.65 -6.38 -19.71
CA ASP A 47 20.08 -6.94 -18.48
C ASP A 47 20.90 -6.51 -17.24
N SER A 48 21.64 -5.39 -17.35
CA SER A 48 22.59 -4.92 -16.36
C SER A 48 21.87 -4.42 -15.11
N ILE A 49 22.33 -4.93 -13.97
CA ILE A 49 22.01 -4.36 -12.66
C ILE A 49 22.81 -3.06 -12.54
N LEU A 50 22.12 -1.97 -12.22
CA LEU A 50 22.73 -0.64 -12.12
C LEU A 50 23.09 -0.30 -10.67
N GLU A 51 22.29 -0.79 -9.73
CA GLU A 51 22.55 -0.66 -8.30
C GLU A 51 22.29 -1.99 -7.60
N GLU A 52 23.09 -2.29 -6.59
CA GLU A 52 22.96 -3.52 -5.80
C GLU A 52 23.07 -3.20 -4.31
N ILE A 53 22.10 -3.68 -3.53
CA ILE A 53 22.11 -3.60 -2.07
C ILE A 53 22.19 -5.00 -1.48
N SER A 54 22.99 -5.14 -0.43
CA SER A 54 23.19 -6.41 0.26
C SER A 54 23.02 -6.24 1.76
N PHE A 55 22.63 -7.34 2.40
CA PHE A 55 22.44 -7.42 3.84
C PHE A 55 23.14 -8.67 4.36
N ASP A 56 23.59 -8.62 5.62
CA ASP A 56 24.18 -9.78 6.28
C ASP A 56 23.13 -10.90 6.41
N SER A 57 23.44 -12.07 5.85
CA SER A 57 22.49 -13.19 5.82
C SER A 57 22.17 -13.73 7.21
N SER A 58 23.11 -13.68 8.16
CA SER A 58 22.88 -14.14 9.53
C SER A 58 21.90 -13.21 10.28
N ASN A 59 21.96 -11.91 10.00
CA ASN A 59 20.98 -10.94 10.49
C ASN A 59 19.60 -11.18 9.89
N ILE A 60 19.51 -11.41 8.58
CA ILE A 60 18.25 -11.76 7.89
C ILE A 60 17.62 -13.02 8.50
N ASP A 61 18.41 -14.08 8.70
CA ASP A 61 17.92 -15.33 9.26
C ASP A 61 17.43 -15.15 10.71
N SER A 62 18.12 -14.32 11.50
CA SER A 62 17.71 -13.98 12.86
C SER A 62 16.37 -13.24 12.88
N LEU A 63 16.20 -12.23 12.03
CA LEU A 63 14.95 -11.47 11.91
C LEU A 63 13.80 -12.34 11.41
N ARG A 64 14.06 -13.21 10.42
CA ARG A 64 13.08 -14.19 9.92
C ARG A 64 12.63 -15.13 11.04
N ASN A 65 13.55 -15.61 11.87
CA ASN A 65 13.20 -16.47 13.00
C ASN A 65 12.35 -15.72 14.04
N ILE A 66 12.68 -14.47 14.35
CA ILE A 66 11.89 -13.62 15.26
C ILE A 66 10.46 -13.45 14.72
N PHE A 67 10.31 -13.15 13.42
CA PHE A 67 9.00 -12.98 12.79
C PHE A 67 8.07 -14.18 12.99
N TYR A 68 8.60 -15.40 12.92
CA TYR A 68 7.80 -16.62 13.08
C TYR A 68 7.63 -17.10 14.52
N THR A 69 8.56 -16.76 15.42
CA THR A 69 8.60 -17.36 16.77
C THR A 69 8.16 -16.41 17.88
N VAL A 70 8.19 -15.09 17.64
CA VAL A 70 7.82 -14.08 18.63
C VAL A 70 6.42 -13.54 18.30
N PRO A 71 5.41 -13.78 19.14
CA PRO A 71 4.08 -13.21 18.96
C PRO A 71 4.14 -11.68 18.87
N GLY A 72 3.48 -11.10 17.88
CA GLY A 72 3.45 -9.65 17.66
C GLY A 72 4.67 -9.09 16.92
N ALA A 73 5.63 -9.92 16.50
CA ALA A 73 6.68 -9.47 15.60
C ALA A 73 6.08 -9.03 14.25
N SER A 74 6.37 -7.79 13.84
CA SER A 74 5.83 -7.16 12.64
C SER A 74 6.86 -6.96 11.53
N THR A 75 8.16 -7.04 11.86
CA THR A 75 9.24 -6.71 10.92
C THR A 75 9.42 -7.81 9.88
N PHE A 76 9.13 -7.49 8.62
CA PHE A 76 9.20 -8.45 7.49
C PHE A 76 10.34 -8.14 6.51
N ALA A 77 10.93 -6.95 6.60
CA ALA A 77 11.98 -6.49 5.72
C ALA A 77 13.07 -5.73 6.48
N VAL A 78 14.27 -5.69 5.89
CA VAL A 78 15.35 -4.78 6.30
C VAL A 78 15.50 -3.69 5.26
N LYS A 79 15.75 -2.46 5.70
CA LYS A 79 15.91 -1.32 4.79
C LYS A 79 17.36 -0.89 4.63
N CYS A 80 17.66 -0.37 3.45
CA CYS A 80 18.86 0.40 3.15
C CYS A 80 18.42 1.82 2.80
N ASP A 81 18.94 2.81 3.52
CA ASP A 81 18.78 4.21 3.16
C ASP A 81 19.73 4.53 2.01
N VAL A 82 19.18 5.10 0.94
CA VAL A 82 19.90 5.43 -0.30
C VAL A 82 19.62 6.88 -0.69
N ASP A 83 20.26 7.36 -1.76
CA ASP A 83 20.07 8.69 -2.33
C ASP A 83 19.99 8.67 -3.87
N TYR A 84 19.52 7.56 -4.43
CA TYR A 84 19.49 7.36 -5.89
C TYR A 84 18.56 8.34 -6.60
N ASN A 85 19.12 9.03 -7.58
CA ASN A 85 18.45 10.03 -8.39
C ASN A 85 19.04 10.06 -9.82
N PRO A 86 18.40 10.76 -10.77
CA PRO A 86 18.89 10.83 -12.14
C PRO A 86 20.28 11.46 -12.36
N GLN A 87 20.92 12.02 -11.33
CA GLN A 87 22.25 12.62 -11.41
C GLN A 87 23.37 11.69 -10.91
N ASN A 88 23.07 10.76 -10.00
CA ASN A 88 24.08 9.87 -9.40
C ASN A 88 23.92 8.38 -9.76
N SER A 89 22.72 7.96 -10.18
CA SER A 89 22.41 6.55 -10.43
C SER A 89 21.51 6.38 -11.65
N GLY A 90 21.47 5.16 -12.18
CA GLY A 90 20.66 4.84 -13.35
C GLY A 90 21.18 5.48 -14.64
N VAL A 91 20.36 5.46 -15.68
CA VAL A 91 20.68 6.05 -16.99
C VAL A 91 19.50 6.84 -17.52
N ILE A 92 19.76 7.95 -18.20
CA ILE A 92 18.74 8.69 -18.94
C ILE A 92 18.81 8.26 -20.39
N VAL A 93 17.72 7.70 -20.91
CA VAL A 93 17.56 7.31 -22.32
C VAL A 93 16.56 8.22 -23.01
N GLU A 94 16.66 8.33 -24.33
CA GLU A 94 15.69 9.03 -25.16
C GLU A 94 14.94 8.00 -26.01
N ASN A 95 13.60 8.01 -25.96
CA ASN A 95 12.80 7.11 -26.79
C ASN A 95 12.65 7.65 -28.23
N LYS A 96 12.02 6.87 -29.11
CA LYS A 96 11.82 7.25 -30.53
C LYS A 96 11.02 8.53 -30.73
N SER A 97 10.27 8.96 -29.73
CA SER A 97 9.46 10.17 -29.74
C SER A 97 10.21 11.40 -29.17
N GLY A 98 11.48 11.25 -28.76
CA GLY A 98 12.29 12.31 -28.17
C GLY A 98 12.02 12.54 -26.68
N GLU A 99 11.27 11.65 -26.02
CA GLU A 99 11.02 11.71 -24.58
C GLU A 99 12.22 11.18 -23.81
N ARG A 100 12.61 11.87 -22.73
CA ARG A 100 13.69 11.43 -21.85
C ARG A 100 13.13 10.63 -20.69
N ILE A 101 13.67 9.43 -20.50
CA ILE A 101 13.26 8.48 -19.48
C ILE A 101 14.47 8.16 -18.62
N TRP A 102 14.39 8.40 -17.32
CA TRP A 102 15.37 7.87 -16.37
C TRP A 102 15.00 6.44 -16.01
N TYR A 103 15.96 5.53 -16.17
CA TYR A 103 15.83 4.11 -15.91
C TYR A 103 16.82 3.70 -14.82
N LEU A 104 16.33 3.00 -13.81
CA LEU A 104 17.14 2.44 -12.75
C LEU A 104 16.69 1.01 -12.42
N LYS A 105 17.60 0.04 -12.53
CA LYS A 105 17.42 -1.34 -12.07
C LYS A 105 18.24 -1.58 -10.81
N ILE A 106 17.56 -1.89 -9.71
CA ILE A 106 18.16 -2.18 -8.40
C ILE A 106 17.97 -3.67 -8.09
N ARG A 107 19.03 -4.34 -7.61
CA ARG A 107 18.96 -5.73 -7.12
C ARG A 107 19.20 -5.80 -5.61
N SER A 108 18.48 -6.69 -4.94
CA SER A 108 18.88 -7.23 -3.64
C SER A 108 18.73 -8.74 -3.66
N GLU A 109 19.85 -9.44 -3.77
CA GLU A 109 19.89 -10.89 -3.94
C GLU A 109 19.05 -11.63 -2.88
N ASN A 110 18.28 -12.62 -3.32
CA ASN A 110 17.40 -13.46 -2.49
C ASN A 110 16.19 -12.76 -1.84
N ALA A 111 15.97 -11.46 -2.10
CA ALA A 111 14.76 -10.79 -1.64
C ALA A 111 13.50 -11.44 -2.24
N LYS A 112 12.45 -11.53 -1.44
CA LYS A 112 11.15 -12.05 -1.89
C LYS A 112 10.32 -10.99 -2.59
N SER A 113 10.47 -9.76 -2.16
CA SER A 113 9.93 -8.56 -2.80
C SER A 113 10.80 -7.37 -2.43
N LEU A 114 10.69 -6.27 -3.19
CA LEU A 114 11.36 -5.02 -2.90
C LEU A 114 10.33 -3.90 -2.73
N ASN A 115 10.46 -3.16 -1.63
CA ASN A 115 9.70 -1.94 -1.39
C ASN A 115 10.61 -0.73 -1.61
N ILE A 116 10.05 0.31 -2.22
CA ILE A 116 10.73 1.58 -2.46
C ILE A 116 9.96 2.71 -1.79
N ILE A 117 10.71 3.63 -1.20
CA ILE A 117 10.18 4.91 -0.72
C ILE A 117 10.96 6.02 -1.38
N PHE A 118 10.26 6.86 -2.15
CA PHE A 118 10.83 8.10 -2.65
C PHE A 118 10.94 9.08 -1.49
N ARG A 119 12.14 9.62 -1.23
CA ARG A 119 12.34 10.72 -0.26
C ARG A 119 11.88 12.05 -0.83
N ASN A 120 12.02 12.21 -2.15
CA ASN A 120 11.56 13.37 -2.88
C ASN A 120 10.73 12.91 -4.08
N TYR A 121 9.45 13.29 -4.07
CA TYR A 121 8.47 13.02 -5.12
C TYR A 121 7.69 14.32 -5.39
N ARG A 122 8.08 14.99 -6.48
CA ARG A 122 7.62 16.35 -6.85
C ARG A 122 7.38 16.45 -8.36
N LEU A 123 6.57 15.55 -8.88
CA LEU A 123 6.28 15.46 -10.30
C LEU A 123 5.40 16.61 -10.80
N LEU A 124 5.61 17.05 -12.03
CA LEU A 124 4.78 17.98 -12.76
C LEU A 124 3.74 17.28 -13.62
N LYS A 125 2.73 18.03 -14.05
CA LYS A 125 1.77 17.51 -15.02
C LYS A 125 2.45 17.13 -16.34
N GLY A 126 2.32 15.85 -16.70
CA GLY A 126 2.96 15.22 -17.87
C GLY A 126 4.20 14.40 -17.53
N GLU A 127 4.57 14.30 -16.25
CA GLU A 127 5.59 13.38 -15.75
C GLU A 127 4.92 12.13 -15.16
N GLU A 128 5.52 10.96 -15.40
CA GLU A 128 5.01 9.66 -14.96
C GLU A 128 6.14 8.81 -14.38
N VAL A 129 5.87 8.09 -13.29
CA VAL A 129 6.81 7.12 -12.71
C VAL A 129 6.15 5.75 -12.65
N PHE A 130 6.87 4.74 -13.10
CA PHE A 130 6.53 3.33 -12.97
C PHE A 130 7.55 2.63 -12.08
N VAL A 131 7.08 1.69 -11.27
CA VAL A 131 7.93 0.81 -10.46
C VAL A 131 7.45 -0.61 -10.69
N TYR A 132 8.33 -1.50 -11.16
CA TYR A 132 7.92 -2.82 -11.59
C TYR A 132 9.00 -3.89 -11.38
N ASP A 133 8.62 -5.17 -11.37
CA ASP A 133 9.56 -6.29 -11.27
C ASP A 133 10.19 -6.64 -12.63
N LYS A 134 11.27 -7.42 -12.62
CA LYS A 134 11.98 -7.86 -13.83
C LYS A 134 11.09 -8.41 -14.95
N ASN A 135 10.02 -9.13 -14.60
CA ASN A 135 9.14 -9.81 -15.55
C ASN A 135 7.91 -8.99 -15.93
N ILE A 136 7.75 -7.77 -15.40
CA ILE A 136 6.60 -6.89 -15.64
C ILE A 136 5.28 -7.59 -15.27
N GLN A 137 5.30 -8.42 -14.21
CA GLN A 137 4.11 -9.08 -13.67
C GLN A 137 3.41 -8.15 -12.67
N SER A 138 4.21 -7.45 -11.88
CA SER A 138 3.87 -6.43 -10.91
C SER A 138 4.29 -5.07 -11.45
N VAL A 139 3.32 -4.26 -11.88
CA VAL A 139 3.57 -2.88 -12.29
C VAL A 139 2.80 -1.95 -11.35
N LYS A 140 3.51 -1.01 -10.74
CA LYS A 140 2.94 0.07 -9.94
C LYS A 140 3.06 1.38 -10.70
N GLY A 141 1.97 2.14 -10.71
CA GLY A 141 1.83 3.38 -11.48
C GLY A 141 0.93 3.23 -12.72
N PRO A 142 0.87 4.26 -13.58
CA PRO A 142 1.70 5.47 -13.54
C PRO A 142 1.43 6.31 -12.29
N PHE A 143 2.47 6.58 -11.50
CA PHE A 143 2.42 7.61 -10.48
C PHE A 143 2.66 8.96 -11.14
N THR A 144 1.81 9.93 -10.86
CA THR A 144 1.86 11.26 -11.51
C THR A 144 1.88 12.37 -10.47
N TRP A 145 1.87 13.63 -10.92
CA TRP A 145 1.68 14.80 -10.05
C TRP A 145 0.48 14.71 -9.09
N MET A 146 -0.53 13.89 -9.38
CA MET A 146 -1.67 13.63 -8.49
C MET A 146 -1.28 12.85 -7.23
N ASN A 147 -0.14 12.16 -7.24
CA ASN A 147 0.42 11.44 -6.10
C ASN A 147 1.38 12.31 -5.26
N ASN A 148 1.58 13.59 -5.62
CA ASN A 148 2.39 14.50 -4.81
C ASN A 148 1.75 14.74 -3.44
N LYS A 149 2.52 14.46 -2.38
CA LYS A 149 2.10 14.69 -1.00
C LYS A 149 2.79 15.89 -0.38
N SER A 150 2.14 16.60 0.55
CA SER A 150 2.71 17.83 1.14
C SER A 150 4.09 17.59 1.80
N TRP A 151 4.31 16.41 2.37
CA TRP A 151 5.55 16.03 3.06
C TRP A 151 6.70 15.56 2.16
N GLY A 152 6.48 15.30 0.86
CA GLY A 152 7.59 15.05 -0.07
C GLY A 152 7.82 13.60 -0.46
N SER A 153 7.46 12.65 0.39
CA SER A 153 7.74 11.25 0.13
C SER A 153 6.57 10.52 -0.51
N LEU A 154 6.87 9.38 -1.12
CA LEU A 154 5.88 8.44 -1.64
C LEU A 154 6.37 7.01 -1.42
N ALA A 155 5.67 6.26 -0.58
CA ALA A 155 5.86 4.82 -0.45
C ALA A 155 5.15 4.08 -1.59
N VAL A 156 5.82 3.07 -2.17
CA VAL A 156 5.30 2.30 -3.31
C VAL A 156 5.00 0.87 -2.86
N MET A 157 3.87 0.29 -3.27
CA MET A 157 3.60 -1.11 -2.96
C MET A 157 4.77 -1.99 -3.38
N PRO A 158 5.18 -3.00 -2.58
CA PRO A 158 6.28 -3.87 -2.96
C PRO A 158 6.05 -4.48 -4.36
N VAL A 159 7.15 -4.72 -5.08
CA VAL A 159 7.17 -5.50 -6.33
C VAL A 159 7.85 -6.83 -6.08
N ALA A 160 7.38 -7.89 -6.74
CA ALA A 160 7.85 -9.24 -6.46
C ALA A 160 9.29 -9.49 -6.93
N GLY A 161 10.00 -10.38 -6.23
CA GLY A 161 11.35 -10.82 -6.58
C GLY A 161 12.47 -9.93 -6.04
N GLU A 162 13.68 -10.20 -6.53
CA GLU A 162 14.94 -9.60 -6.08
C GLU A 162 15.41 -8.40 -6.92
N GLU A 163 14.66 -8.03 -7.96
CA GLU A 163 14.97 -6.92 -8.85
C GLU A 163 13.77 -5.98 -8.94
N VAL A 164 14.02 -4.68 -8.76
CA VAL A 164 13.04 -3.61 -8.97
C VAL A 164 13.55 -2.63 -10.00
N ILE A 165 12.68 -2.25 -10.91
CA ILE A 165 12.95 -1.29 -11.96
C ILE A 165 12.10 -0.05 -11.73
N ILE A 166 12.73 1.12 -11.85
CA ILE A 166 12.09 2.42 -11.82
C ILE A 166 12.25 3.05 -13.21
N GLU A 167 11.12 3.42 -13.81
CA GLU A 167 11.06 4.21 -15.04
C GLU A 167 10.42 5.56 -14.75
N TYR A 168 11.16 6.64 -14.94
CA TYR A 168 10.69 8.00 -14.76
C TYR A 168 10.65 8.74 -16.10
N HIS A 169 9.45 8.95 -16.61
CA HIS A 169 9.15 9.71 -17.81
C HIS A 169 9.22 11.20 -17.50
N MET A 170 10.28 11.84 -18.00
CA MET A 170 10.62 13.22 -17.67
C MET A 170 10.05 14.19 -18.70
N LYS A 171 9.49 15.29 -18.22
CA LYS A 171 9.00 16.36 -19.09
C LYS A 171 10.09 17.39 -19.37
N ALA A 172 10.16 17.88 -20.61
CA ALA A 172 11.03 19.01 -20.94
C ALA A 172 10.48 20.34 -20.35
N PRO A 173 11.35 21.22 -19.82
CA PRO A 173 12.78 21.04 -19.61
C PRO A 173 13.06 20.05 -18.47
N VAL A 174 13.99 19.12 -18.72
CA VAL A 174 14.33 18.04 -17.80
C VAL A 174 14.87 18.60 -16.49
N ASP A 175 14.20 18.28 -15.38
CA ASP A 175 14.67 18.57 -14.02
C ASP A 175 14.86 17.26 -13.26
N THR A 176 16.11 16.92 -13.04
CA THR A 176 16.55 15.68 -12.40
C THR A 176 16.34 15.70 -10.87
N ARG A 177 15.94 16.82 -10.28
CA ARG A 177 15.75 16.97 -8.82
C ARG A 177 14.32 16.70 -8.34
N ARG A 178 13.44 16.15 -9.19
CA ARG A 178 12.02 15.91 -8.84
C ARG A 178 11.75 14.55 -8.23
N LEU A 179 12.69 13.62 -8.38
CA LEU A 179 12.57 12.24 -7.96
C LEU A 179 13.87 11.79 -7.31
N GLU A 180 13.78 11.30 -6.08
CA GLU A 180 14.89 10.71 -5.35
C GLU A 180 14.36 9.52 -4.56
N ILE A 181 15.00 8.37 -4.73
CA ILE A 181 14.76 7.18 -3.91
C ILE A 181 15.54 7.36 -2.61
N GLY A 182 14.84 7.30 -1.48
CA GLY A 182 15.45 7.44 -0.16
C GLY A 182 15.66 6.12 0.57
N GLN A 183 14.90 5.09 0.19
CA GLN A 183 14.88 3.81 0.87
C GLN A 183 14.57 2.68 -0.12
N VAL A 184 15.30 1.58 0.03
CA VAL A 184 14.97 0.28 -0.56
C VAL A 184 14.89 -0.74 0.57
N ALA A 185 13.80 -1.50 0.65
CA ALA A 185 13.64 -2.55 1.65
C ALA A 185 13.61 -3.95 1.03
N HIS A 186 14.40 -4.85 1.61
CA HIS A 186 14.54 -6.26 1.28
C HIS A 186 13.55 -7.06 2.12
N ASP A 187 12.50 -7.57 1.49
CA ASP A 187 11.54 -8.48 2.12
C ASP A 187 12.12 -9.89 2.23
N PHE A 188 12.32 -10.35 3.47
CA PHE A 188 12.85 -11.69 3.76
C PHE A 188 11.76 -12.72 4.11
N ILE A 189 10.49 -12.30 4.14
CA ILE A 189 9.31 -13.13 4.47
C ILE A 189 8.52 -13.52 3.21
N GLY A 190 8.40 -12.61 2.24
CA GLY A 190 7.60 -12.78 1.03
C GLY A 190 6.14 -12.38 1.25
N ILE A 191 5.93 -11.12 1.63
CA ILE A 191 4.62 -10.54 1.95
C ILE A 191 3.83 -10.11 0.70
N ASN A 192 4.49 -10.06 -0.46
CA ASN A 192 3.89 -9.69 -1.74
C ASN A 192 3.99 -10.89 -2.70
N ARG A 193 2.86 -11.56 -2.94
CA ARG A 193 2.78 -12.74 -3.80
C ARG A 193 1.73 -12.47 -4.87
N GLU A 194 2.18 -12.15 -6.08
CA GLU A 194 1.26 -11.90 -7.21
C GLU A 194 0.87 -13.19 -7.95
N SER A 195 0.73 -14.30 -7.22
CA SER A 195 0.23 -15.53 -7.82
C SER A 195 -1.20 -15.81 -7.36
N LEU A 196 -2.11 -15.93 -8.35
CA LEU A 196 -3.43 -16.54 -8.20
C LEU A 196 -3.36 -18.06 -7.91
N SER A 197 -2.16 -18.62 -7.73
CA SER A 197 -1.98 -20.00 -7.24
C SER A 197 -1.99 -20.02 -5.72
N LYS A 198 -2.70 -21.00 -5.13
CA LYS A 198 -2.28 -21.53 -3.83
C LYS A 198 -0.86 -22.05 -3.99
N ASP A 199 0.11 -21.31 -3.50
CA ASP A 199 1.50 -21.74 -3.53
C ASP A 199 1.70 -22.98 -2.62
N ILE A 200 2.82 -23.68 -2.77
CA ILE A 200 3.35 -24.65 -1.79
C ILE A 200 3.52 -24.03 -0.38
N TYR A 201 3.36 -22.71 -0.24
CA TYR A 201 3.37 -21.91 1.00
C TYR A 201 2.00 -21.33 1.40
N TYR A 202 0.89 -21.99 1.02
CA TYR A 202 -0.39 -21.81 1.70
C TYR A 202 -0.19 -21.90 3.23
N GLY A 203 -0.51 -20.85 4.00
CA GLY A 203 -0.40 -20.86 5.47
C GLY A 203 0.82 -20.15 6.10
N SER A 204 1.16 -18.93 5.66
CA SER A 204 2.04 -18.04 6.45
C SER A 204 1.37 -17.60 7.76
N SER A 205 0.04 -17.50 7.75
CA SER A 205 -0.78 -17.64 8.93
C SER A 205 -0.98 -19.13 9.23
N GLN A 206 -0.85 -19.53 10.50
CA GLN A 206 -0.99 -20.93 10.90
C GLN A 206 -2.34 -21.52 10.41
N PRO A 207 -2.44 -22.84 10.12
CA PRO A 207 -3.66 -23.47 9.58
C PRO A 207 -4.94 -23.28 10.41
N CYS A 208 -4.84 -22.81 11.65
CA CYS A 208 -5.98 -22.47 12.51
C CYS A 208 -6.72 -21.20 12.08
N ASN A 209 -6.15 -20.37 11.20
CA ASN A 209 -6.76 -19.12 10.77
C ASN A 209 -7.83 -19.38 9.69
N VAL A 210 -9.04 -18.87 9.90
CA VAL A 210 -10.19 -19.06 9.00
C VAL A 210 -10.35 -17.85 8.10
N ASP A 211 -10.50 -18.06 6.79
CA ASP A 211 -10.76 -16.94 5.85
C ASP A 211 -12.05 -16.21 6.18
N ILE A 212 -12.05 -14.88 6.02
CA ILE A 212 -13.23 -14.03 6.26
C ILE A 212 -14.44 -14.38 5.37
N ASN A 213 -14.22 -15.12 4.28
CA ASN A 213 -15.26 -15.54 3.34
C ASN A 213 -15.67 -17.03 3.52
N CYS A 214 -15.25 -17.67 4.61
CA CYS A 214 -15.84 -18.93 5.10
C CYS A 214 -17.11 -18.66 5.92
N ASP A 215 -17.84 -19.73 6.27
CA ASP A 215 -19.11 -19.68 7.03
C ASP A 215 -19.01 -18.85 8.32
N SER A 216 -17.88 -18.93 9.05
CA SER A 216 -17.61 -18.12 10.25
C SER A 216 -17.72 -16.61 10.02
N GLY A 217 -17.49 -16.16 8.78
CA GLY A 217 -17.52 -14.75 8.38
C GLY A 217 -18.86 -14.25 7.84
N GLU A 218 -19.90 -15.09 7.70
CA GLU A 218 -21.18 -14.70 7.08
C GLU A 218 -21.80 -13.46 7.73
N ASN A 219 -21.76 -13.37 9.06
CA ASN A 219 -22.33 -12.24 9.82
C ASN A 219 -21.46 -10.97 9.82
N TRP A 220 -20.26 -11.04 9.24
CA TRP A 220 -19.22 -10.00 9.34
C TRP A 220 -18.89 -9.32 8.01
N GLN A 221 -19.61 -9.64 6.93
CA GLN A 221 -19.36 -9.14 5.57
C GLN A 221 -19.42 -7.62 5.41
N VAL A 222 -20.13 -6.91 6.30
CA VAL A 222 -20.13 -5.44 6.34
C VAL A 222 -18.93 -4.90 7.12
N LYS A 223 -18.69 -5.43 8.33
CA LYS A 223 -17.67 -4.92 9.25
C LYS A 223 -16.26 -5.25 8.78
N LYS A 224 -16.06 -6.34 8.04
CA LYS A 224 -14.75 -6.69 7.47
C LYS A 224 -14.15 -5.58 6.58
N ASN A 225 -14.96 -4.66 6.07
CA ASN A 225 -14.47 -3.58 5.22
C ASN A 225 -13.87 -2.41 6.02
N SER A 226 -13.94 -2.41 7.36
CA SER A 226 -13.12 -1.48 8.16
C SER A 226 -11.68 -1.95 8.26
N VAL A 227 -11.43 -3.26 8.20
CA VAL A 227 -10.11 -3.86 8.44
C VAL A 227 -9.22 -3.70 7.21
N VAL A 228 -8.02 -3.19 7.46
CA VAL A 228 -6.98 -2.91 6.48
C VAL A 228 -5.68 -3.61 6.86
N ARG A 229 -4.93 -4.02 5.85
CA ARG A 229 -3.54 -4.45 6.02
C ARG A 229 -2.63 -3.23 5.89
N ILE A 230 -1.61 -3.14 6.73
CA ILE A 230 -0.69 -2.01 6.80
C ILE A 230 0.73 -2.49 6.50
N ILE A 231 1.42 -1.78 5.61
CA ILE A 231 2.87 -1.85 5.42
C ILE A 231 3.43 -0.50 5.85
N ALA A 232 4.04 -0.43 7.02
CA ALA A 232 4.50 0.81 7.63
C ALA A 232 6.01 0.97 7.50
N GLY A 233 6.47 2.17 7.10
CA GLY A 233 7.89 2.49 6.93
C GLY A 233 8.65 1.60 5.94
N GLY A 234 7.94 0.80 5.13
CA GLY A 234 8.51 -0.19 4.23
C GLY A 234 9.02 -1.48 4.88
N THR A 235 8.97 -1.60 6.21
CA THR A 235 9.56 -2.74 6.94
C THR A 235 8.64 -3.43 7.94
N GLU A 236 7.57 -2.76 8.36
CA GLU A 236 6.63 -3.27 9.35
C GLU A 236 5.32 -3.70 8.72
N LEU A 237 4.77 -4.80 9.21
CA LEU A 237 3.53 -5.39 8.72
C LEU A 237 2.51 -5.46 9.85
N GLY A 238 1.28 -5.04 9.57
CA GLY A 238 0.25 -5.03 10.60
C GLY A 238 -1.16 -5.06 10.07
N SER A 239 -2.09 -5.09 11.02
CA SER A 239 -3.51 -4.85 10.79
C SER A 239 -3.90 -3.51 11.37
N GLY A 240 -4.87 -2.85 10.75
CA GLY A 240 -5.58 -1.75 11.35
C GLY A 240 -7.06 -1.81 11.01
N PHE A 241 -7.83 -0.87 11.56
CA PHE A 241 -9.22 -0.72 11.18
C PHE A 241 -9.64 0.75 11.13
N MET A 242 -10.48 1.06 10.16
CA MET A 242 -11.08 2.38 10.07
C MET A 242 -12.12 2.58 11.18
N VAL A 243 -12.08 3.73 11.85
CA VAL A 243 -12.93 4.04 13.01
C VAL A 243 -13.73 5.32 12.78
N ASN A 244 -15.00 5.32 13.21
CA ASN A 244 -15.86 6.50 13.13
C ASN A 244 -15.63 7.46 14.31
N ASN A 245 -16.07 8.70 14.15
CA ASN A 245 -16.09 9.69 15.22
C ASN A 245 -17.54 10.07 15.60
N THR A 246 -17.71 10.75 16.74
CA THR A 246 -19.03 11.15 17.25
C THR A 246 -19.76 12.15 16.36
N ARG A 247 -19.04 12.90 15.52
CA ARG A 247 -19.60 13.89 14.59
C ARG A 247 -20.03 13.27 13.25
N GLN A 248 -19.69 12.01 12.99
CA GLN A 248 -20.00 11.28 11.76
C GLN A 248 -19.48 11.98 10.48
N GLU A 249 -18.32 12.64 10.57
CA GLU A 249 -17.78 13.49 9.50
C GLU A 249 -17.01 12.75 8.40
N ASN A 250 -17.16 11.44 8.27
CA ASN A 250 -16.45 10.60 7.30
C ASN A 250 -14.93 10.88 7.25
N ILE A 251 -14.31 11.11 8.41
CA ILE A 251 -12.86 11.30 8.51
C ILE A 251 -12.20 9.91 8.46
N PRO A 252 -11.20 9.66 7.60
CA PRO A 252 -10.60 8.34 7.42
C PRO A 252 -9.57 8.06 8.52
N PHE A 253 -10.03 7.97 9.77
CA PHE A 253 -9.18 7.53 10.87
C PHE A 253 -8.96 6.02 10.82
N VAL A 254 -7.71 5.60 11.04
CA VAL A 254 -7.32 4.20 11.20
C VAL A 254 -6.64 4.03 12.55
N ILE A 255 -7.06 3.00 13.29
CA ILE A 255 -6.39 2.54 14.50
C ILE A 255 -5.52 1.35 14.13
N THR A 256 -4.29 1.33 14.63
CA THR A 256 -3.36 0.19 14.57
C THR A 256 -2.55 0.11 15.87
N ALA A 257 -1.61 -0.82 15.93
CA ALA A 257 -0.72 -0.95 17.07
C ALA A 257 0.46 0.02 16.98
N ASN A 258 0.98 0.45 18.14
CA ASN A 258 2.15 1.32 18.20
C ASN A 258 3.37 0.64 17.57
N HIS A 259 3.56 -0.65 17.82
CA HIS A 259 4.66 -1.40 17.20
C HIS A 259 4.53 -1.53 15.67
N VAL A 260 3.38 -1.23 15.06
CA VAL A 260 3.24 -1.19 13.59
C VAL A 260 3.62 0.20 13.07
N ILE A 261 3.07 1.26 13.66
CA ILE A 261 3.38 2.66 13.32
C ILE A 261 3.89 3.36 14.59
N ARG A 262 5.21 3.49 14.69
CA ARG A 262 5.91 4.01 15.88
C ARG A 262 6.18 5.50 15.80
N THR A 263 6.33 6.03 14.60
CA THR A 263 6.73 7.42 14.39
C THR A 263 5.82 8.14 13.37
N PRO A 264 5.75 9.48 13.40
CA PRO A 264 5.09 10.25 12.35
C PRO A 264 5.65 9.95 10.96
N GLU A 265 6.96 9.71 10.85
CA GLU A 265 7.60 9.37 9.58
C GLU A 265 7.10 8.02 9.04
N ASP A 266 6.91 7.01 9.90
CA ASP A 266 6.30 5.74 9.51
C ASP A 266 4.88 5.96 8.97
N ALA A 267 4.09 6.82 9.62
CA ALA A 267 2.72 7.12 9.20
C ALA A 267 2.68 7.77 7.80
N LEU A 268 3.56 8.74 7.54
CA LEU A 268 3.70 9.40 6.22
C LEU A 268 4.11 8.41 5.13
N ASN A 269 4.88 7.40 5.51
CA ASN A 269 5.47 6.39 4.63
C ASN A 269 4.78 5.01 4.74
N SER A 270 3.52 4.98 5.18
CA SER A 270 2.72 3.76 5.28
C SER A 270 1.84 3.52 4.06
N ILE A 271 1.57 2.25 3.77
CA ILE A 271 0.64 1.79 2.73
C ILE A 271 -0.50 1.02 3.39
N TYR A 272 -1.72 1.37 3.02
CA TYR A 272 -2.95 0.79 3.56
C TYR A 272 -3.66 0.02 2.45
N VAL A 273 -3.69 -1.31 2.57
CA VAL A 273 -4.29 -2.21 1.58
C VAL A 273 -5.68 -2.62 2.07
N PHE A 274 -6.69 -2.18 1.33
CA PHE A 274 -8.10 -2.49 1.54
C PHE A 274 -8.46 -3.77 0.80
N ARG A 275 -9.49 -4.47 1.27
CA ARG A 275 -10.07 -5.65 0.58
C ARG A 275 -9.06 -6.74 0.21
N TYR A 276 -7.90 -6.81 0.89
CA TYR A 276 -6.93 -7.88 0.71
C TYR A 276 -7.45 -9.15 1.41
N GLU A 277 -8.29 -9.90 0.74
CA GLU A 277 -8.95 -11.08 1.27
C GLU A 277 -9.06 -12.16 0.20
N SER A 278 -9.03 -13.42 0.60
CA SER A 278 -9.26 -14.52 -0.32
C SER A 278 -10.67 -14.38 -0.93
N PRO A 279 -10.85 -14.55 -2.25
CA PRO A 279 -12.14 -14.35 -2.91
C PRO A 279 -13.23 -15.35 -2.46
N TYR A 280 -12.83 -16.51 -1.93
CA TYR A 280 -13.70 -17.53 -1.36
C TYR A 280 -13.00 -18.28 -0.22
N CYS A 281 -13.73 -19.10 0.54
CA CYS A 281 -13.17 -19.88 1.64
C CYS A 281 -12.06 -20.81 1.15
N GLU A 282 -10.89 -20.78 1.81
CA GLU A 282 -9.70 -21.51 1.39
C GLU A 282 -9.36 -21.23 -0.07
N GLY A 283 -9.33 -19.96 -0.46
CA GLY A 283 -9.01 -19.53 -1.82
C GLY A 283 -7.56 -19.07 -1.97
N PRO A 284 -7.22 -18.48 -3.12
CA PRO A 284 -5.93 -17.83 -3.33
C PRO A 284 -5.83 -16.50 -2.59
N ASP A 285 -4.67 -15.86 -2.67
CA ASP A 285 -4.47 -14.51 -2.16
C ASP A 285 -5.39 -13.48 -2.84
N GLY A 286 -5.73 -12.42 -2.10
CA GLY A 286 -6.51 -11.29 -2.60
C GLY A 286 -5.68 -10.31 -3.44
N LEU A 287 -6.37 -9.41 -4.13
CA LEU A 287 -5.72 -8.34 -4.88
C LEU A 287 -5.17 -7.25 -3.94
N THR A 288 -4.03 -6.66 -4.32
CA THR A 288 -3.38 -5.56 -3.58
C THR A 288 -3.58 -4.19 -4.23
N GLU A 289 -4.37 -4.12 -5.30
CA GLU A 289 -4.66 -2.90 -6.09
C GLU A 289 -5.46 -1.84 -5.32
N TYR A 290 -6.20 -2.25 -4.28
CA TYR A 290 -6.98 -1.33 -3.45
C TYR A 290 -6.11 -0.75 -2.34
N SER A 291 -5.14 0.09 -2.69
CA SER A 291 -4.20 0.68 -1.73
C SER A 291 -4.17 2.22 -1.75
N LEU A 292 -3.93 2.78 -0.57
CA LEU A 292 -3.62 4.20 -0.36
C LEU A 292 -2.27 4.34 0.35
N THR A 293 -1.64 5.50 0.22
CA THR A 293 -0.35 5.80 0.83
C THR A 293 -0.40 7.07 1.65
N GLY A 294 0.28 7.03 2.80
CA GLY A 294 0.44 8.17 3.68
C GLY A 294 -0.72 8.43 4.63
N ALA A 295 -0.36 8.78 5.85
CA ALA A 295 -1.28 9.22 6.88
C ALA A 295 -0.56 10.21 7.82
N GLU A 296 -1.35 11.07 8.47
CA GLU A 296 -0.89 11.89 9.58
C GLU A 296 -1.08 11.12 10.89
N MET A 297 -0.05 11.04 11.73
CA MET A 297 -0.17 10.51 13.08
C MET A 297 -0.94 11.50 13.95
N MET A 298 -2.02 11.04 14.58
CA MET A 298 -2.92 11.86 15.39
C MET A 298 -2.67 11.68 16.88
N ALA A 299 -2.40 10.45 17.30
CA ALA A 299 -2.11 10.08 18.68
C ALA A 299 -1.40 8.72 18.71
N GLU A 300 -0.59 8.49 19.74
CA GLU A 300 0.02 7.20 20.04
C GLU A 300 0.15 7.01 21.55
N ASP A 301 0.24 5.75 21.97
CA ASP A 301 0.67 5.38 23.32
C ASP A 301 1.39 4.03 23.28
N VAL A 302 2.70 4.06 23.52
CA VAL A 302 3.56 2.88 23.63
C VAL A 302 3.09 1.90 24.71
N ASN A 303 2.52 2.36 25.83
CA ASN A 303 2.16 1.48 26.95
C ASN A 303 0.92 0.64 26.65
N THR A 304 -0.01 1.20 25.86
CA THR A 304 -1.23 0.50 25.42
C THR A 304 -1.10 -0.08 24.01
N ASP A 305 0.09 0.07 23.41
CA ASP A 305 0.42 -0.37 22.05
C ASP A 305 -0.59 0.13 21.02
N PHE A 306 -0.92 1.42 21.07
CA PHE A 306 -1.93 2.04 20.22
C PHE A 306 -1.36 3.17 19.37
N THR A 307 -1.78 3.24 18.11
CA THR A 307 -1.57 4.40 17.24
C THR A 307 -2.85 4.73 16.47
N LEU A 308 -3.24 6.00 16.48
CA LEU A 308 -4.29 6.59 15.66
C LEU A 308 -3.67 7.42 14.55
N VAL A 309 -4.05 7.13 13.30
CA VAL A 309 -3.64 7.91 12.13
C VAL A 309 -4.87 8.41 11.36
N ARG A 310 -4.70 9.49 10.60
CA ARG A 310 -5.68 9.98 9.62
C ARG A 310 -5.08 9.81 8.23
N LEU A 311 -5.70 8.99 7.39
CA LEU A 311 -5.26 8.84 6.00
C LEU A 311 -5.31 10.18 5.27
N ASP A 312 -4.35 10.40 4.36
CA ASP A 312 -4.29 11.64 3.57
C ASP A 312 -5.49 11.75 2.60
N ASP A 313 -5.90 10.61 2.04
CA ASP A 313 -7.06 10.48 1.16
C ASP A 313 -8.16 9.64 1.81
N PHE A 314 -9.42 10.01 1.59
CA PHE A 314 -10.53 9.11 1.89
C PHE A 314 -10.56 7.97 0.85
N PRO A 315 -10.69 6.69 1.26
CA PRO A 315 -10.71 5.57 0.31
C PRO A 315 -11.86 5.70 -0.70
N PRO A 316 -11.60 5.48 -2.01
CA PRO A 316 -12.64 5.44 -3.01
C PRO A 316 -13.76 4.44 -2.69
N VAL A 317 -14.99 4.71 -3.13
CA VAL A 317 -16.16 3.84 -2.86
C VAL A 317 -15.94 2.40 -3.33
N ILE A 318 -15.14 2.18 -4.39
CA ILE A 318 -14.79 0.83 -4.88
C ILE A 318 -13.95 0.01 -3.88
N TYR A 319 -13.27 0.68 -2.93
CA TYR A 319 -12.55 0.04 -1.83
C TYR A 319 -13.51 -0.42 -0.72
N LYS A 320 -14.79 -0.04 -0.81
CA LYS A 320 -15.88 -0.33 0.13
C LYS A 320 -15.55 0.13 1.57
N PRO A 321 -15.00 1.32 1.81
CA PRO A 321 -14.61 1.72 3.16
C PRO A 321 -15.78 1.65 4.15
N TYR A 322 -15.51 1.17 5.36
CA TYR A 322 -16.48 1.13 6.45
C TYR A 322 -15.85 1.69 7.71
N LEU A 323 -16.46 2.73 8.30
CA LEU A 323 -16.01 3.30 9.56
C LEU A 323 -16.68 2.54 10.72
N ALA A 324 -15.90 1.72 11.43
CA ALA A 324 -16.41 0.94 12.55
C ALA A 324 -16.82 1.85 13.73
N GLY A 325 -17.84 1.42 14.48
CA GLY A 325 -18.14 2.00 15.78
C GLY A 325 -17.11 1.58 16.83
N TRP A 326 -17.16 2.22 18.00
CA TRP A 326 -16.27 1.94 19.12
C TRP A 326 -17.06 2.01 20.44
N ASP A 327 -16.51 1.36 21.48
CA ASP A 327 -17.10 1.32 22.81
C ASP A 327 -16.00 1.52 23.86
N VAL A 328 -16.21 2.47 24.76
CA VAL A 328 -15.29 2.81 25.88
C VAL A 328 -15.96 2.68 27.25
N ARG A 329 -17.12 2.02 27.32
CA ARG A 329 -17.91 1.90 28.57
C ARG A 329 -17.28 0.99 29.62
N GLY A 330 -16.22 0.24 29.28
CA GLY A 330 -15.53 -0.67 30.20
C GLY A 330 -16.31 -1.93 30.54
N VAL A 331 -17.35 -2.27 29.76
CA VAL A 331 -18.14 -3.50 29.95
C VAL A 331 -17.53 -4.63 29.15
N THR A 332 -17.10 -5.70 29.83
CA THR A 332 -16.57 -6.90 29.16
C THR A 332 -17.67 -7.57 28.33
N PRO A 333 -17.50 -7.73 27.01
CA PRO A 333 -18.50 -8.37 26.16
C PRO A 333 -18.54 -9.88 26.42
N ALA A 334 -19.74 -10.47 26.31
CA ALA A 334 -19.91 -11.93 26.47
C ALA A 334 -19.27 -12.74 25.31
N ARG A 335 -19.06 -12.11 24.15
CA ARG A 335 -18.44 -12.69 22.95
C ARG A 335 -17.66 -11.62 22.21
N THR A 336 -16.54 -12.00 21.61
CA THR A 336 -15.68 -11.12 20.81
C THR A 336 -15.41 -11.75 19.46
N VAL A 337 -15.21 -10.92 18.44
CA VAL A 337 -14.78 -11.36 17.12
C VAL A 337 -13.60 -10.52 16.69
N THR A 338 -12.59 -11.17 16.13
CA THR A 338 -11.39 -10.52 15.58
C THR A 338 -11.36 -10.74 14.09
N ILE A 339 -11.19 -9.66 13.33
CA ILE A 339 -10.94 -9.68 11.89
C ILE A 339 -9.57 -9.04 11.69
N HIS A 340 -8.64 -9.74 11.04
CA HIS A 340 -7.23 -9.34 11.03
C HIS A 340 -6.48 -9.92 9.82
N HIS A 341 -5.24 -9.47 9.64
CA HIS A 341 -4.26 -9.99 8.69
C HIS A 341 -3.11 -10.67 9.45
N PRO A 342 -3.27 -11.94 9.87
CA PRO A 342 -2.23 -12.67 10.60
C PRO A 342 -0.98 -12.81 9.76
N SER A 343 0.20 -12.43 10.28
CA SER A 343 1.45 -12.40 9.50
C SER A 343 1.35 -11.59 8.20
N GLY A 344 0.37 -10.66 8.11
CA GLY A 344 0.02 -9.91 6.91
C GLY A 344 -0.60 -10.72 5.77
N ASP A 345 -1.09 -11.94 6.05
CA ASP A 345 -1.83 -12.79 5.13
C ASP A 345 -3.19 -12.17 4.74
N VAL A 346 -3.91 -12.81 3.81
CA VAL A 346 -5.29 -12.45 3.48
C VAL A 346 -6.16 -12.37 4.73
N LYS A 347 -7.16 -11.50 4.69
CA LYS A 347 -8.03 -11.22 5.85
C LYS A 347 -8.70 -12.50 6.40
N LYS A 348 -8.50 -12.74 7.69
CA LYS A 348 -9.03 -13.86 8.45
C LYS A 348 -10.01 -13.40 9.52
N ILE A 349 -10.72 -14.36 10.11
CA ILE A 349 -11.64 -14.14 11.22
C ILE A 349 -11.46 -15.19 12.34
N SER A 350 -11.64 -14.75 13.57
CA SER A 350 -11.79 -15.60 14.77
C SER A 350 -13.05 -15.16 15.53
N THR A 351 -13.97 -16.10 15.79
CA THR A 351 -15.34 -15.83 16.31
C THR A 351 -15.71 -16.59 17.58
#